data_AF-A0A5B7ABZ6-F1
#
_entry.id   AF-A0A5B7ABZ6-F1
#
_cell.length_a   1.000
_cell.length_b   1.000
_cell.length_c   1.000
_cell.angle_alpha   90.00
_cell.angle_beta   90.00
_cell.angle_gamma   90.00
#
_symmetry.space_group_name_H-M   'P 1'
#
loop_
_entity.id
_entity.type
_entity.pdbx_description
1 polymer ?
#
loop_
_entity_poly.entity_id
_entity_poly.type
_entity_poly.pdbx_seq_one_letter_code
_entity_poly.pdbx_strand_id
1 'polypeptide(L)'
;ETVAAVLPMQEHWLPQSNLDLLLPPVDVGVFFCYKKPTVAENLFTFGSMVSVLKKATAQTLVTYYVFAGELVHNTVGEPELLCNNRGVEFLEAFADVELRDLNLYNPDESIEGKLVPKKKKGCSPSKSS
;
A
#
# COMPACT_ATOMS: atom_id res chain seq x y z
N GLU A 1 2.03 -10.66 -2.69
CA GLU A 1 0.92 -10.98 -3.61
C GLU A 1 0.30 -9.67 -4.07
N THR A 2 -0.33 -9.61 -5.25
CA THR A 2 -1.03 -8.41 -5.70
C THR A 2 -2.54 -8.58 -5.51
N VAL A 3 -3.18 -7.63 -4.82
CA VAL A 3 -4.63 -7.62 -4.58
C VAL A 3 -5.25 -6.55 -5.48
N ALA A 4 -6.07 -6.96 -6.43
CA ALA A 4 -6.81 -6.07 -7.32
C ALA A 4 -8.27 -5.88 -6.86
N ALA A 5 -8.99 -4.93 -7.45
CA ALA A 5 -10.41 -4.75 -7.19
C ALA A 5 -11.20 -6.01 -7.60
N VAL A 6 -12.22 -6.36 -6.80
CA VAL A 6 -13.02 -7.58 -7.00
C VAL A 6 -13.93 -7.53 -8.23
N LEU A 7 -14.22 -6.34 -8.75
CA LEU A 7 -15.04 -6.14 -9.95
C LEU A 7 -14.16 -5.74 -11.14
N PRO A 8 -14.54 -6.11 -12.37
CA PRO A 8 -13.89 -5.61 -13.56
C PRO A 8 -14.02 -4.09 -13.63
N MET A 9 -12.92 -3.42 -13.97
CA MET A 9 -12.86 -1.97 -14.06
C MET A 9 -12.46 -1.55 -15.46
N GLN A 10 -13.06 -0.46 -15.94
CA GLN A 10 -12.67 0.12 -17.21
C GLN A 10 -11.37 0.91 -17.04
N GLU A 11 -10.39 0.58 -17.87
CA GLU A 11 -9.14 1.33 -17.94
C GLU A 11 -9.40 2.75 -18.43
N HIS A 12 -8.90 3.72 -17.67
CA HIS A 12 -8.97 5.12 -18.03
C HIS A 12 -7.85 5.92 -17.35
N TRP A 13 -7.61 7.11 -17.90
CA TRP A 13 -6.62 8.05 -17.44
C TRP A 13 -7.29 9.07 -16.54
N LEU A 14 -6.72 9.30 -15.35
CA LEU A 14 -7.13 10.36 -14.45
C LEU A 14 -6.09 11.48 -14.47
N PRO A 15 -6.42 12.65 -15.05
CA PRO A 15 -5.53 13.79 -15.04
C PRO A 15 -5.35 14.29 -13.60
N GLN A 16 -4.12 14.64 -13.25
CA GLN A 16 -3.80 15.21 -11.95
C GLN A 16 -4.22 16.68 -11.88
N SER A 17 -4.65 17.15 -10.71
CA SER A 17 -4.93 18.58 -10.55
C SER A 17 -3.63 19.39 -10.45
N ASN A 18 -3.71 20.70 -10.68
CA ASN A 18 -2.54 21.58 -10.52
C ASN A 18 -1.91 21.47 -9.13
N LEU A 19 -2.71 21.21 -8.09
CA LEU A 19 -2.18 21.04 -6.74
C LEU A 19 -1.40 19.73 -6.61
N ASP A 20 -1.89 18.64 -7.20
CA ASP A 20 -1.22 17.35 -7.21
C ASP A 20 0.11 17.40 -7.99
N LEU A 21 0.18 18.21 -9.05
CA LEU A 21 1.41 18.45 -9.83
C LEU A 21 2.45 19.32 -9.11
N LEU A 22 2.01 20.22 -8.23
CA LEU A 22 2.90 21.11 -7.47
C LEU A 22 3.46 20.44 -6.22
N LEU A 23 2.73 19.48 -5.65
CA LEU A 23 3.15 18.80 -4.44
C LEU A 23 4.25 17.76 -4.77
N PRO A 24 5.35 17.72 -4.00
CA PRO A 24 6.36 16.69 -4.18
C PRO A 24 5.77 15.31 -3.85
N PRO A 25 6.28 14.22 -4.45
CA PRO A 25 5.87 12.87 -4.06
C PRO A 25 6.11 12.64 -2.57
N VAL A 26 5.04 12.39 -1.82
CA VAL A 26 5.12 12.07 -0.39
C VAL A 26 4.96 10.56 -0.20
N ASP A 27 5.88 9.95 0.54
CA ASP A 27 5.73 8.57 0.98
C ASP A 27 5.15 8.57 2.40
N VAL A 28 3.85 8.29 2.50
CA VAL A 28 3.13 8.23 3.78
C VAL A 28 3.01 6.77 4.22
N GLY A 29 3.68 6.43 5.32
CA GLY A 29 3.53 5.14 5.99
C GLY A 29 2.69 5.26 7.25
N VAL A 30 1.74 4.35 7.44
CA VAL A 30 0.99 4.19 8.69
C VAL A 30 1.20 2.79 9.24
N PHE A 31 1.33 2.67 10.57
CA PHE A 31 1.58 1.41 11.25
C PHE A 31 0.54 1.21 12.36
N PHE A 32 -0.05 0.02 12.40
CA PHE A 32 -1.11 -0.34 13.35
C PHE A 32 -0.72 -1.58 14.17
N CYS A 33 -0.84 -1.46 15.49
CA CYS A 33 -0.61 -2.53 16.45
C CYS A 33 -1.94 -3.06 16.99
N TYR A 34 -2.18 -4.36 16.88
CA TYR A 34 -3.36 -5.01 17.45
C TYR A 34 -2.97 -5.97 18.56
N LYS A 35 -3.72 -5.97 19.65
CA LYS A 35 -3.57 -6.98 20.69
C LYS A 35 -4.02 -8.34 20.13
N LYS A 36 -3.33 -9.41 20.54
CA LYS A 36 -3.73 -10.77 20.17
C LYS A 36 -5.18 -11.04 20.62
N PRO A 37 -6.06 -11.52 19.73
CA PRO A 37 -7.44 -11.86 20.09
C PRO A 37 -7.46 -12.96 21.16
N THR A 38 -8.43 -12.89 22.07
CA THR A 38 -8.54 -13.80 23.23
C THR A 38 -9.14 -15.16 22.85
N VAL A 39 -8.98 -16.16 23.73
CA VAL A 39 -9.34 -17.57 23.47
C VAL A 39 -10.80 -17.80 23.05
N ALA A 40 -11.73 -16.93 23.42
CA ALA A 40 -13.12 -16.99 22.96
C ALA A 40 -13.31 -16.64 21.47
N GLU A 41 -12.31 -15.99 20.85
CA GLU A 41 -12.25 -15.56 19.45
C GLU A 41 -11.24 -16.39 18.63
N ASN A 42 -10.70 -17.49 19.20
CA ASN A 42 -9.69 -18.38 18.61
C ASN A 42 -10.14 -19.13 17.33
N LEU A 43 -11.27 -18.74 16.74
CA LEU A 43 -11.73 -19.27 15.44
C LEU A 43 -10.86 -18.76 14.28
N PHE A 44 -10.07 -17.70 14.49
CA PHE A 44 -9.23 -17.12 13.44
C PHE A 44 -7.78 -17.57 13.54
N THR A 45 -7.33 -18.31 12.54
CA THR A 45 -5.89 -18.52 12.29
C THR A 45 -5.29 -17.28 11.63
N PHE A 46 -3.96 -17.13 11.67
CA PHE A 46 -3.27 -16.05 10.94
C PHE A 46 -3.67 -16.04 9.46
N GLY A 47 -3.70 -17.21 8.81
CA GLY A 47 -4.14 -17.33 7.41
C GLY A 47 -5.59 -16.90 7.20
N SER A 48 -6.49 -17.20 8.14
CA SER A 48 -7.89 -16.73 8.09
C SER A 48 -7.98 -15.20 8.17
N MET A 49 -7.20 -14.57 9.08
CA MET A 49 -7.17 -13.11 9.20
C MET A 49 -6.65 -12.45 7.92
N VAL A 50 -5.55 -12.96 7.38
CA VAL A 50 -4.98 -12.49 6.11
C VAL A 50 -5.99 -12.62 4.97
N SER A 51 -6.70 -13.76 4.88
CA SER A 51 -7.72 -13.97 3.85
C SER A 51 -8.85 -12.95 3.93
N VAL A 52 -9.31 -12.63 5.14
CA VAL A 52 -10.33 -11.59 5.37
C VAL A 52 -9.80 -10.22 4.96
N LEU A 53 -8.56 -9.87 5.35
CA LEU A 53 -7.95 -8.60 4.98
C LEU A 53 -7.83 -8.46 3.46
N LYS A 54 -7.31 -9.47 2.75
CA LYS A 54 -7.21 -9.44 1.28
C LYS A 54 -8.56 -9.25 0.60
N LYS A 55 -9.60 -9.97 1.06
CA LYS A 55 -10.96 -9.83 0.53
C LYS A 55 -11.53 -8.43 0.78
N ALA A 56 -11.35 -7.91 2.00
CA ALA A 56 -11.79 -6.56 2.35
C ALA A 56 -11.06 -5.52 1.49
N THR A 57 -9.75 -5.63 1.32
CA THR A 57 -8.96 -4.76 0.43
C THR A 57 -9.48 -4.81 -1.01
N ALA A 58 -9.71 -6.00 -1.58
CA ALA A 58 -10.25 -6.14 -2.94
C ALA A 58 -11.64 -5.50 -3.10
N GLN A 59 -12.48 -5.54 -2.06
CA GLN A 59 -13.77 -4.86 -2.05
C GLN A 59 -13.62 -3.33 -1.94
N THR A 60 -12.75 -2.84 -1.06
CA THR A 60 -12.50 -1.40 -0.88
C THR A 60 -11.91 -0.76 -2.13
N LEU A 61 -11.07 -1.48 -2.88
CA LEU A 61 -10.50 -1.01 -4.15
C LEU A 61 -11.54 -0.77 -5.25
N VAL A 62 -12.77 -1.27 -5.12
CA VAL A 62 -13.85 -0.91 -6.05
C VAL A 62 -14.22 0.57 -5.91
N THR A 63 -14.36 1.05 -4.66
CA THR A 63 -14.67 2.46 -4.39
C THR A 63 -13.43 3.34 -4.54
N TYR A 64 -12.29 2.85 -4.08
CA TYR A 64 -11.01 3.59 -4.07
C TYR A 64 -10.07 3.07 -5.16
N TYR A 65 -10.59 2.96 -6.38
CA TYR A 65 -9.91 2.34 -7.52
C TYR A 65 -8.63 3.06 -7.97
N VAL A 66 -8.52 4.34 -7.66
CA VAL A 66 -7.34 5.19 -7.89
C VAL A 66 -6.09 4.53 -7.30
N PHE A 67 -6.19 3.85 -6.15
CA PHE A 67 -5.04 3.17 -5.53
C PHE A 67 -4.63 1.87 -6.21
N ALA A 68 -5.49 1.28 -7.05
CA ALA A 68 -5.18 0.10 -7.85
C ALA A 68 -4.58 0.44 -9.21
N GLY A 69 -4.30 1.72 -9.49
CA GLY A 69 -3.69 2.21 -10.72
C GLY A 69 -2.17 2.36 -10.65
N GLU A 70 -1.60 2.90 -11.71
CA GLU A 70 -0.17 3.19 -11.84
C GLU A 70 0.07 4.64 -12.22
N LEU A 71 1.11 5.25 -11.64
CA LEU A 71 1.56 6.57 -12.06
C LEU A 71 2.49 6.43 -13.28
N VAL A 72 2.13 7.09 -14.37
CA VAL A 72 2.79 7.05 -15.67
C VAL A 72 3.02 8.48 -16.17
N HIS A 73 3.95 8.70 -17.10
CA HIS A 73 4.20 10.03 -17.64
C HIS A 73 3.56 10.17 -19.01
N ASN A 74 2.91 11.30 -19.27
CA ASN A 74 2.36 11.60 -20.58
C ASN A 74 3.45 12.04 -21.57
N THR A 75 3.06 12.32 -22.82
CA THR A 75 3.99 12.73 -23.89
C THR A 75 4.73 14.04 -23.61
N VAL A 76 4.22 14.87 -22.70
CA VAL A 76 4.80 16.15 -22.28
C VAL A 76 5.63 16.00 -20.99
N GLY A 77 5.65 14.81 -20.39
CA GLY A 77 6.43 14.49 -19.20
C GLY A 77 5.71 14.81 -17.88
N GLU A 78 4.41 15.09 -17.91
CA GLU A 78 3.62 15.27 -16.69
C GLU A 78 3.12 13.92 -16.17
N PRO A 79 3.06 13.72 -14.83
CA PRO A 79 2.53 12.49 -14.25
C PRO A 79 1.01 12.42 -14.40
N GLU A 80 0.53 11.29 -14.90
CA GLU A 80 -0.88 10.93 -15.02
C GLU A 80 -1.12 9.59 -14.33
N LEU A 81 -2.33 9.41 -13.79
CA LEU A 81 -2.71 8.16 -13.17
C LEU A 81 -3.46 7.27 -14.16
N LEU A 82 -2.90 6.11 -14.45
CA LEU A 82 -3.53 5.06 -15.24
C LEU A 82 -4.30 4.11 -14.32
N CYS A 83 -5.63 4.18 -14.34
CA CYS A 83 -6.49 3.29 -13.57
C CYS A 83 -6.71 1.95 -14.31
N ASN A 84 -5.69 1.09 -14.36
CA ASN A 84 -5.70 -0.21 -15.03
C ASN A 84 -6.04 -1.41 -14.13
N ASN A 85 -6.43 -1.16 -12.88
CA ASN A 85 -6.70 -2.20 -11.87
C ASN A 85 -5.54 -3.21 -11.71
N ARG A 86 -4.29 -2.76 -11.85
CA ARG A 86 -3.11 -3.56 -11.53
C ARG A 86 -3.14 -4.09 -10.09
N GLY A 87 -3.73 -3.31 -9.19
CA GLY A 87 -3.89 -3.68 -7.78
C GLY A 87 -2.71 -3.24 -6.91
N VAL A 88 -2.84 -3.51 -5.62
CA VAL A 88 -1.90 -3.12 -4.57
C VAL A 88 -1.06 -4.30 -4.11
N GLU A 89 0.18 -4.02 -3.72
CA GLU A 89 1.05 -5.04 -3.14
C GLU A 89 0.62 -5.36 -1.71
N PHE A 90 0.35 -6.64 -1.44
CA PHE A 90 0.04 -7.17 -0.13
C PHE A 90 1.14 -8.14 0.29
N LEU A 91 1.82 -7.83 1.40
CA LEU A 91 2.93 -8.61 1.93
C LEU A 91 2.57 -9.18 3.30
N GLU A 92 2.98 -10.43 3.51
CA GLU A 92 2.83 -11.14 4.77
C GLU A 92 4.24 -11.39 5.32
N ALA A 93 4.42 -11.12 6.61
CA ALA A 93 5.69 -11.33 7.28
C ALA A 93 5.45 -11.91 8.68
N PHE A 94 6.45 -12.65 9.16
CA PHE A 94 6.50 -13.18 10.50
C PHE A 94 7.74 -12.66 11.20
N ALA A 95 7.63 -12.44 12.51
CA ALA A 95 8.73 -11.99 13.33
C ALA A 95 8.80 -12.85 14.60
N ASP A 96 10.00 -13.24 14.99
CA ASP A 96 10.26 -14.04 16.19
C ASP A 96 10.39 -13.19 17.47
N VAL A 97 9.86 -11.96 17.43
CA VAL A 97 9.87 -11.00 18.54
C VAL A 97 8.45 -10.61 18.91
N GLU A 98 8.19 -10.35 20.19
CA GLU A 98 6.87 -9.91 20.61
C GLU A 98 6.67 -8.41 20.33
N LEU A 99 5.42 -8.01 20.06
CA LEU A 99 5.07 -6.62 19.77
C LEU A 99 5.44 -5.66 20.91
N ARG A 100 5.45 -6.13 22.16
CA ARG A 100 5.84 -5.36 23.36
C ARG A 100 7.35 -5.07 23.43
N ASP A 101 8.16 -5.82 22.70
CA ASP A 101 9.61 -5.68 22.69
C ASP A 101 10.07 -4.71 21.58
N LEU A 102 9.15 -4.21 20.75
CA LEU A 102 9.44 -3.21 19.73
C LEU A 102 9.51 -1.81 20.35
N ASN A 103 10.59 -1.08 20.09
CA ASN A 103 10.72 0.32 20.47
C ASN A 103 9.91 1.24 19.53
N LEU A 104 8.61 1.40 19.80
CA LEU A 104 7.72 2.26 19.00
C LEU A 104 7.97 3.77 19.18
N TYR A 105 8.77 4.18 20.17
CA TYR A 105 9.14 5.58 20.37
C TYR A 105 10.18 6.07 19.35
N ASN A 106 10.94 5.15 18.77
CA ASN A 106 11.88 5.42 17.68
C ASN A 106 11.61 4.43 16.53
N PRO A 107 10.61 4.69 15.68
CA PRO A 107 10.27 3.80 14.57
C PRO A 107 11.43 3.66 13.57
N ASP A 108 12.35 4.62 13.50
CA ASP A 108 13.51 4.58 12.61
C ASP A 108 14.52 3.47 13.00
N GLU A 109 14.62 3.15 14.30
CA GLU A 109 15.49 2.06 14.77
C GLU A 109 14.80 0.67 14.75
N SER A 110 13.49 0.64 14.99
CA SER A 110 12.75 -0.60 15.22
C SER A 110 11.93 -1.09 14.01
N ILE A 111 11.46 -0.18 13.16
CA ILE A 111 10.46 -0.42 12.10
C ILE A 111 10.99 -0.02 10.70
N GLU A 112 11.76 1.06 10.60
CA GLU A 112 12.22 1.61 9.32
C GLU A 112 13.10 0.60 8.56
N GLY A 113 12.73 0.38 7.30
CA GLY A 113 13.37 -0.60 6.42
C GLY A 113 13.08 -2.07 6.74
N LYS A 114 12.39 -2.39 7.85
CA LYS A 114 12.00 -3.76 8.24
C LYS A 114 10.54 -4.07 7.96
N LEU A 115 9.63 -3.13 8.22
CA LEU A 115 8.18 -3.34 8.12
C LEU A 115 7.50 -2.54 7.01
N VAL A 116 8.09 -1.43 6.57
CA VAL A 116 7.65 -0.69 5.38
C VAL A 116 8.57 -1.07 4.22
N PRO A 117 8.08 -1.78 3.19
CA PRO A 117 8.88 -2.11 2.03
C PRO A 117 9.36 -0.82 1.37
N LYS A 118 10.65 -0.74 1.06
CA LYS A 118 11.15 0.34 0.21
C LYS A 118 10.47 0.21 -1.15
N LYS A 119 9.77 1.27 -1.59
CA LYS A 119 9.23 1.34 -2.95
C LYS A 119 10.34 0.96 -3.95
N LYS A 120 10.13 -0.09 -4.73
CA LYS A 120 10.96 -0.37 -5.91
C LYS A 120 10.78 0.81 -6.85
N LYS A 121 11.78 1.70 -6.91
CA LYS A 121 11.94 2.86 -7.79
C LYS A 121 10.83 2.99 -8.86
N GLY A 122 9.69 3.53 -8.46
CA GLY A 122 8.69 4.05 -9.37
C GLY A 122 9.05 5.49 -9.65
N CYS A 123 9.72 5.72 -10.78
CA CYS A 123 10.02 7.02 -11.40
C CYS A 123 10.37 8.16 -10.42
N SER A 124 11.56 8.12 -9.83
CA SER A 124 12.23 9.37 -9.46
C SER A 124 12.62 10.10 -10.75
N PRO A 125 12.33 11.40 -10.94
CA PRO A 125 12.86 12.13 -12.07
C PRO A 125 14.38 12.07 -11.97
N SER A 126 15.01 11.43 -12.95
CA SER A 126 16.45 11.54 -13.14
C SER A 126 16.75 13.02 -13.37
N LYS A 127 17.24 13.71 -12.33
CA LYS A 127 17.94 14.98 -12.52
C LYS A 127 19.26 14.65 -13.22
N SER A 128 19.29 14.76 -14.55
CA SER A 128 20.54 14.88 -15.28
C SER A 128 21.16 16.22 -14.89
N SER A 129 22.35 16.15 -14.27
CA SER A 129 23.24 17.31 -14.06
C SER A 129 23.88 17.73 -15.38
#